data_AF-A0A3A5VZ29-F1
#
_entry.id   AF-A0A3A5VZ29-F1
#
_cell.length_a   1.000
_cell.length_b   1.000
_cell.length_c   1.000
_cell.angle_alpha   90.00
_cell.angle_beta   90.00
_cell.angle_gamma   90.00
#
_symmetry.space_group_name_H-M   'P 1'
#
loop_
_entity.id
_entity.type
_entity.pdbx_description
1 polymer ?
#
loop_
_entity_poly.entity_id
_entity_poly.type
_entity_poly.pdbx_seq_one_letter_code
_entity_poly.pdbx_strand_id
1 'polypeptide(L)'
;MVAKPYSTSHIAAVSAHFTTMRLSGAVKERLVTLLCEELDRLVPRMEDETLSQDPERKTLDDPRRSRLNYNRTRELMIDRINNVDSVGSAAVQAGIDHLEDHLAQLLRHASEAAERDRVATIKPRHLDRAVLNTKPAEGEDDNEPSQEAGAAEEFVASQAGGLITPTALLSMARSIARMSVSKDALDELLYLYAEVLEDLEEDIRKHAQLGSNPVHFIESINAMKGMMTLGWMRSRLKRAAEHAQGRGAKGIELQDVIDSQSYAVE
;
A
#
# COMPACT_ATOMS: atom_id res chain seq x y z
N MET A 1 9.26 21.74 31.43
CA MET A 1 10.59 21.11 31.23
C MET A 1 10.82 21.03 29.73
N VAL A 2 12.00 21.43 29.23
CA VAL A 2 12.35 21.28 27.81
C VAL A 2 12.79 19.84 27.57
N ALA A 3 12.19 19.17 26.60
CA ALA A 3 12.56 17.80 26.25
C ALA A 3 13.99 17.76 25.70
N LYS A 4 14.72 16.67 25.96
CA LYS A 4 16.05 16.47 25.37
C LYS A 4 15.90 16.18 23.88
N PRO A 5 16.77 16.74 23.01
CA PRO A 5 16.77 16.41 21.59
C PRO A 5 17.21 14.96 21.37
N TYR A 6 17.01 14.47 20.14
CA TYR A 6 17.50 13.15 19.72
C TYR A 6 19.02 13.02 19.90
N SER A 7 19.50 11.83 20.23
CA SER A 7 20.94 11.56 20.23
C SER A 7 21.45 11.39 18.79
N THR A 8 22.67 11.84 18.53
CA THR A 8 23.32 11.67 17.23
C THR A 8 23.55 10.19 16.88
N SER A 9 23.69 9.32 17.89
CA SER A 9 23.75 7.87 17.71
C SER A 9 22.41 7.28 17.25
N HIS A 10 21.29 7.75 17.81
CA HIS A 10 19.96 7.32 17.41
C HIS A 10 19.65 7.77 15.97
N ILE A 11 19.93 9.04 15.64
CA ILE A 11 19.78 9.54 14.26
C ILE A 11 20.61 8.69 13.29
N ALA A 12 21.86 8.37 13.62
CA ALA A 12 22.69 7.54 12.75
C ALA A 12 22.12 6.13 12.54
N ALA A 13 21.56 5.51 13.59
CA ALA A 13 20.94 4.19 13.48
C ALA A 13 19.70 4.22 12.58
N VAL A 14 18.83 5.22 12.77
CA VAL A 14 17.61 5.37 11.96
C VAL A 14 17.94 5.72 10.51
N SER A 15 18.91 6.61 10.27
CA SER A 15 19.30 7.03 8.92
C SER A 15 19.85 5.87 8.07
N ALA A 16 20.41 4.82 8.67
CA ALA A 16 20.93 3.67 7.95
C ALA A 16 19.84 2.90 7.17
N HIS A 17 18.57 3.07 7.53
CA HIS A 17 17.44 2.51 6.78
C HIS A 17 17.11 3.30 5.49
N PHE A 18 17.59 4.54 5.37
CA PHE A 18 17.31 5.42 4.23
C PHE A 18 18.50 5.59 3.29
N THR A 19 19.71 5.27 3.74
CA THR A 19 20.93 5.40 2.93
C THR A 19 22.02 4.44 3.39
N THR A 20 22.82 3.96 2.43
CA THR A 20 24.04 3.18 2.67
C THR A 20 25.26 4.07 2.92
N MET A 21 25.14 5.39 2.76
CA MET A 21 26.24 6.34 2.95
C MET A 21 26.54 6.56 4.43
N ARG A 22 27.83 6.70 4.76
CA ARG A 22 28.25 7.03 6.12
C ARG A 22 28.02 8.52 6.41
N LEU A 23 27.25 8.81 7.45
CA LEU A 23 27.07 10.17 7.96
C LEU A 23 28.28 10.63 8.78
N SER A 24 28.79 11.82 8.50
CA SER A 24 29.81 12.48 9.33
C SER A 24 29.21 12.97 10.67
N GLY A 25 30.07 13.23 11.66
CA GLY A 25 29.62 13.73 12.98
C GLY A 25 28.82 15.02 12.89
N ALA A 26 29.35 16.02 12.16
CA ALA A 26 28.70 17.31 11.95
C ALA A 26 27.34 17.18 11.22
N VAL A 27 27.22 16.24 10.27
CA VAL A 27 25.93 15.99 9.61
C VAL A 27 24.92 15.43 10.60
N LYS A 28 25.30 14.49 11.47
CA LYS A 28 24.39 13.94 12.49
C LYS A 28 23.91 15.02 13.45
N GLU A 29 24.80 15.90 13.90
CA GLU A 29 24.45 17.04 14.75
C GLU A 29 23.48 17.98 14.04
N ARG A 30 23.75 18.33 12.78
CA ARG A 30 22.85 19.19 12.00
C ARG A 30 21.49 18.55 11.78
N LEU A 31 21.43 17.24 11.54
CA LEU A 31 20.17 16.50 11.38
C LEU A 31 19.32 16.53 12.64
N VAL A 32 19.93 16.41 13.84
CA VAL A 32 19.19 16.56 15.10
C VAL A 32 18.50 17.94 15.15
N THR A 33 19.23 19.01 14.85
CA THR A 33 18.67 20.37 14.82
C THR A 33 17.54 20.50 13.81
N LEU A 34 17.75 20.05 12.56
CA LEU A 34 16.76 20.15 11.50
C LEU A 34 15.46 19.39 11.82
N LEU A 35 15.56 18.22 12.48
CA LEU A 35 14.39 17.45 12.88
C LEU A 35 13.61 18.12 14.02
N CYS A 36 14.30 18.80 14.95
CA CYS A 36 13.62 19.64 15.95
C CYS A 36 12.94 20.85 15.29
N GLU A 37 13.62 21.55 14.37
CA GLU A 37 13.03 22.65 13.59
C GLU A 37 11.83 22.21 12.73
N GLU A 38 11.80 20.95 12.30
CA GLU A 38 10.63 20.37 11.62
C GLU A 38 9.48 20.11 12.60
N LEU A 39 9.75 19.64 13.82
CA LEU A 39 8.71 19.50 14.85
C LEU A 39 8.08 20.84 15.22
N ASP A 40 8.88 21.90 15.30
CA ASP A 40 8.41 23.26 15.57
C ASP A 40 7.41 23.75 14.50
N ARG A 41 7.52 23.24 13.27
CA ARG A 41 6.57 23.52 12.18
C ARG A 41 5.40 22.53 12.14
N LEU A 42 5.65 21.25 12.44
CA LEU A 42 4.68 20.18 12.33
C LEU A 42 3.63 20.24 13.44
N VAL A 43 4.05 20.42 14.69
CA VAL A 43 3.17 20.32 15.87
C VAL A 43 2.06 21.37 15.84
N PRO A 44 2.32 22.67 15.62
CA PRO A 44 1.25 23.67 15.55
C PRO A 44 0.24 23.36 14.45
N ARG A 45 0.70 22.93 13.28
CA ARG A 45 -0.19 22.51 12.18
C ARG A 45 -1.07 21.33 12.58
N MET A 46 -0.51 20.30 13.22
CA MET A 46 -1.29 19.14 13.67
C MET A 46 -2.28 19.53 14.78
N GLU A 47 -1.92 20.46 15.65
CA GLU A 47 -2.77 20.97 16.71
C GLU A 47 -3.96 21.74 16.13
N ASP A 48 -3.71 22.66 15.20
CA ASP A 48 -4.74 23.39 14.47
C ASP A 48 -5.69 22.44 13.75
N GLU A 49 -5.17 21.44 13.03
CA GLU A 49 -5.98 20.45 12.33
C GLU A 49 -6.78 19.58 13.33
N THR A 50 -6.21 19.19 14.47
CA THR A 50 -6.91 18.44 15.53
C THR A 50 -8.09 19.25 16.08
N LEU A 51 -7.85 20.51 16.44
CA LEU A 51 -8.87 21.40 17.02
C LEU A 51 -9.92 21.84 15.99
N SER A 52 -9.57 21.88 14.71
CA SER A 52 -10.53 22.14 13.63
C SER A 52 -11.57 21.02 13.48
N GLN A 53 -11.17 19.77 13.78
CA GLN A 53 -12.06 18.61 13.76
C GLN A 53 -12.83 18.45 15.06
N ASP A 54 -12.16 18.64 16.20
CA ASP A 54 -12.75 18.55 17.54
C ASP A 54 -12.19 19.66 18.44
N PRO A 55 -12.91 20.79 18.58
CA PRO A 55 -12.44 21.95 19.36
C PRO A 55 -12.19 21.66 20.85
N GLU A 56 -12.79 20.61 21.41
CA GLU A 56 -12.66 20.26 22.84
C GLU A 56 -11.57 19.21 23.08
N ARG A 57 -10.87 18.76 22.02
CA ARG A 57 -9.88 17.70 22.12
C ARG A 57 -8.63 18.16 22.85
N LYS A 58 -8.23 17.38 23.87
CA LYS A 58 -7.08 17.69 24.76
C LYS A 58 -5.79 16.95 24.40
N THR A 59 -5.81 16.14 23.35
CA THR A 59 -4.68 15.31 22.92
C THR A 59 -4.45 15.52 21.43
N LEU A 60 -3.23 15.90 21.05
CA LEU A 60 -2.81 16.03 19.65
C LEU A 60 -3.12 14.73 18.89
N ASP A 61 -3.82 14.84 17.75
CA ASP A 61 -4.17 13.70 16.91
C ASP A 61 -3.43 13.72 15.58
N ASP A 62 -3.59 12.64 14.80
CA ASP A 62 -3.30 12.63 13.36
C ASP A 62 -4.61 12.80 12.57
N PRO A 63 -5.04 14.05 12.29
CA PRO A 63 -6.31 14.34 11.63
C PRO A 63 -6.40 13.84 10.19
N ARG A 64 -5.28 13.39 9.61
CA ARG A 64 -5.21 12.85 8.24
C ARG A 64 -5.42 11.34 8.19
N ARG A 65 -5.47 10.65 9.33
CA ARG A 65 -5.46 9.18 9.38
C ARG A 65 -6.65 8.64 10.18
N SER A 66 -7.59 8.01 9.48
CA SER A 66 -8.73 7.30 10.08
C SER A 66 -8.31 5.92 10.56
N ARG A 67 -7.69 5.85 11.74
CA ARG A 67 -7.17 4.60 12.33
C ARG A 67 -8.06 4.05 13.44
N LEU A 68 -7.85 2.78 13.79
CA LEU A 68 -8.34 2.24 15.07
C LEU A 68 -7.72 3.05 16.22
N ASN A 69 -8.54 3.33 17.24
CA ASN A 69 -8.15 4.18 18.35
C ASN A 69 -7.01 3.56 19.17
N TYR A 70 -5.89 4.27 19.30
CA TYR A 70 -4.71 3.79 20.00
C TYR A 70 -4.97 3.39 21.47
N ASN A 71 -5.63 4.26 22.25
CA ASN A 71 -5.87 3.99 23.66
C ASN A 71 -6.78 2.77 23.84
N ARG A 72 -7.81 2.67 22.99
CA ARG A 72 -8.73 1.54 23.03
C ARG A 72 -8.04 0.23 22.65
N THR A 73 -7.24 0.24 21.59
CA THR A 73 -6.46 -0.94 21.18
C THR A 73 -5.47 -1.35 22.27
N ARG A 74 -4.81 -0.38 22.91
CA ARG A 74 -3.90 -0.65 24.03
C ARG A 74 -4.60 -1.34 25.20
N GLU A 75 -5.75 -0.83 25.64
CA GLU A 75 -6.55 -1.46 26.71
C GLU A 75 -6.94 -2.89 26.33
N LEU A 76 -7.44 -3.09 25.10
CA LEU A 76 -7.82 -4.41 24.61
C LEU A 76 -6.62 -5.38 24.57
N MET A 77 -5.42 -4.90 24.28
CA MET A 77 -4.21 -5.72 24.33
C MET A 77 -3.79 -6.04 25.77
N ILE A 78 -3.90 -5.07 26.70
CA ILE A 78 -3.61 -5.28 28.12
C ILE A 78 -4.53 -6.36 28.71
N ASP A 79 -5.81 -6.38 28.32
CA ASP A 79 -6.76 -7.40 28.78
C ASP A 79 -6.42 -8.83 28.29
N ARG A 80 -5.49 -8.98 27.33
CA ARG A 80 -5.14 -10.25 26.67
C ARG A 80 -3.74 -10.76 26.98
N ILE A 81 -2.89 -9.96 27.62
CA ILE A 81 -1.55 -10.39 28.03
C ILE A 81 -1.64 -11.16 29.36
N ASN A 82 -0.94 -12.30 29.43
CA ASN A 82 -0.92 -13.15 30.63
C ASN A 82 0.45 -13.19 31.32
N ASN A 83 1.53 -13.14 30.54
CA ASN A 83 2.90 -13.36 31.03
C ASN A 83 3.71 -12.07 31.18
N VAL A 84 3.12 -10.92 30.82
CA VAL A 84 3.75 -9.61 30.89
C VAL A 84 2.76 -8.61 31.49
N ASP A 85 3.26 -7.58 32.15
CA ASP A 85 2.44 -6.65 32.93
C ASP A 85 1.95 -5.43 32.12
N SER A 86 2.50 -5.18 30.93
CA SER A 86 2.16 -3.98 30.15
C SER A 86 2.39 -4.13 28.65
N VAL A 87 1.73 -3.27 27.87
CA VAL A 87 1.89 -3.15 26.42
C VAL A 87 2.59 -1.84 26.08
N GLY A 88 3.74 -1.95 25.40
CA GLY A 88 4.53 -0.83 24.90
C GLY A 88 3.94 -0.18 23.65
N SER A 89 4.23 1.10 23.41
CA SER A 89 3.63 1.87 22.31
C SER A 89 3.89 1.30 20.92
N ALA A 90 5.10 0.78 20.68
CA ALA A 90 5.44 0.11 19.43
C ALA A 90 4.59 -1.15 19.19
N ALA A 91 4.29 -1.91 20.24
CA ALA A 91 3.43 -3.09 20.15
C ALA A 91 1.97 -2.70 19.87
N VAL A 92 1.47 -1.62 20.50
CA VAL A 92 0.13 -1.09 20.19
C VAL A 92 0.06 -0.67 18.72
N GLN A 93 1.08 0.04 18.23
CA GLN A 93 1.12 0.50 16.86
C GLN A 93 1.10 -0.68 15.88
N ALA A 94 1.97 -1.66 16.06
CA ALA A 94 1.97 -2.89 15.27
C ALA A 94 0.64 -3.66 15.35
N GLY A 95 0.00 -3.67 16.52
CA GLY A 95 -1.33 -4.25 16.71
C GLY A 95 -2.41 -3.52 15.91
N ILE A 96 -2.39 -2.19 15.88
CA ILE A 96 -3.32 -1.39 15.05
C ILE A 96 -3.11 -1.69 13.58
N ASP A 97 -1.85 -1.66 13.10
CA ASP A 97 -1.52 -1.97 11.70
C ASP A 97 -2.07 -3.37 11.32
N HIS A 98 -1.78 -4.39 12.14
CA HIS A 98 -2.27 -5.76 11.90
C HIS A 98 -3.80 -5.88 11.91
N LEU A 99 -4.50 -5.23 12.85
CA LEU A 99 -5.95 -5.28 12.94
C LEU A 99 -6.62 -4.56 11.77
N GLU A 100 -6.03 -3.47 11.27
CA GLU A 100 -6.53 -2.76 10.09
C GLU A 100 -6.37 -3.61 8.83
N ASP A 101 -5.22 -4.28 8.65
CA ASP A 101 -5.00 -5.22 7.54
C ASP A 101 -6.01 -6.38 7.59
N HIS A 102 -6.21 -6.96 8.77
CA HIS A 102 -7.17 -8.04 8.97
C HIS A 102 -8.62 -7.59 8.68
N LEU A 103 -9.00 -6.40 9.15
CA LEU A 103 -10.30 -5.81 8.86
C LEU A 103 -10.50 -5.58 7.36
N ALA A 104 -9.50 -5.06 6.67
CA ALA A 104 -9.55 -4.85 5.23
C ALA A 104 -9.75 -6.17 4.47
N GLN A 105 -9.03 -7.22 4.85
CA GLN A 105 -9.18 -8.55 4.26
C GLN A 105 -10.58 -9.14 4.48
N LEU A 106 -11.10 -9.07 5.72
CA LEU A 106 -12.46 -9.53 6.04
C LEU A 106 -13.52 -8.79 5.22
N LEU A 107 -13.42 -7.45 5.16
CA LEU A 107 -14.38 -6.63 4.42
C LEU A 107 -14.31 -6.88 2.92
N ARG A 108 -13.11 -7.09 2.36
CA ARG A 108 -12.93 -7.46 0.94
C ARG A 108 -13.66 -8.77 0.63
N HIS A 109 -13.40 -9.83 1.39
CA HIS A 109 -14.07 -11.12 1.18
C HIS A 109 -15.59 -11.03 1.37
N ALA A 110 -16.05 -10.27 2.36
CA ALA A 110 -17.47 -10.06 2.60
C ALA A 110 -18.13 -9.23 1.49
N SER A 111 -17.41 -8.24 0.92
CA SER A 111 -17.86 -7.46 -0.24
C SER A 111 -18.00 -8.34 -1.47
N GLU A 112 -16.99 -9.14 -1.80
CA GLU A 112 -17.06 -10.09 -2.93
C GLU A 112 -18.24 -11.07 -2.77
N ALA A 113 -18.53 -11.53 -1.55
CA ALA A 113 -19.69 -12.37 -1.29
C ALA A 113 -21.02 -11.63 -1.50
N ALA A 114 -21.10 -10.35 -1.11
CA ALA A 114 -22.27 -9.50 -1.36
C ALA A 114 -22.48 -9.21 -2.85
N GLU A 115 -21.40 -9.00 -3.60
CA GLU A 115 -21.41 -8.77 -5.05
C GLU A 115 -21.91 -10.01 -5.81
N ARG A 116 -21.47 -11.21 -5.40
CA ARG A 116 -21.99 -12.48 -5.97
C ARG A 116 -23.50 -12.63 -5.73
N ASP A 117 -23.97 -12.19 -4.56
CA ASP A 117 -25.40 -12.14 -4.22
C ASP A 117 -26.13 -10.94 -4.88
N ARG A 118 -25.43 -10.09 -5.65
CA ARG A 118 -25.93 -8.86 -6.32
C ARG A 118 -26.61 -7.87 -5.39
N VAL A 119 -26.08 -7.71 -4.18
CA VAL A 119 -26.60 -6.75 -3.20
C VAL A 119 -25.56 -5.71 -2.83
N ALA A 120 -25.98 -4.45 -2.72
CA ALA A 120 -25.11 -3.33 -2.34
C ALA A 120 -24.90 -3.19 -0.82
N THR A 121 -25.14 -4.25 -0.04
CA THR A 121 -25.05 -4.22 1.43
C THR A 121 -24.46 -5.52 1.95
N ILE A 122 -23.36 -5.41 2.71
CA ILE A 122 -22.76 -6.54 3.43
C ILE A 122 -23.70 -6.93 4.58
N LYS A 123 -24.15 -8.19 4.58
CA LYS A 123 -25.05 -8.78 5.58
C LYS A 123 -24.27 -9.84 6.39
N PRO A 124 -24.77 -10.26 7.58
CA PRO A 124 -24.08 -11.27 8.40
C PRO A 124 -23.62 -12.50 7.62
N ARG A 125 -24.50 -13.06 6.77
CA ARG A 125 -24.16 -14.19 5.86
C ARG A 125 -22.93 -14.00 4.97
N HIS A 126 -22.62 -12.77 4.55
CA HIS A 126 -21.45 -12.49 3.71
C HIS A 126 -20.18 -12.46 4.56
N LEU A 127 -20.28 -11.93 5.78
CA LEU A 127 -19.19 -11.95 6.76
C LEU A 127 -18.91 -13.37 7.23
N ASP A 128 -19.95 -14.18 7.50
CA ASP A 128 -19.79 -15.58 7.88
C ASP A 128 -19.01 -16.37 6.82
N ARG A 129 -19.33 -16.13 5.54
CA ARG A 129 -18.60 -16.68 4.39
C ARG A 129 -17.14 -16.21 4.34
N ALA A 130 -16.89 -14.91 4.60
CA ALA A 130 -15.54 -14.37 4.66
C ALA A 130 -14.70 -15.03 5.75
N VAL A 131 -15.27 -15.17 6.96
CA VAL A 131 -14.61 -15.80 8.10
C VAL A 131 -14.27 -17.27 7.83
N LEU A 132 -15.19 -18.03 7.21
CA LEU A 132 -14.93 -19.43 6.83
C LEU A 132 -13.75 -19.56 5.86
N ASN A 133 -13.58 -18.60 4.95
CA ASN A 133 -12.47 -18.60 3.99
C ASN A 133 -11.15 -18.08 4.59
N THR A 134 -11.17 -17.49 5.80
CA THR A 134 -9.98 -16.92 6.47
C THR A 134 -9.44 -17.84 7.57
N LYS A 135 -10.18 -18.87 8.00
CA LYS A 135 -9.67 -19.84 8.98
C LYS A 135 -8.57 -20.70 8.35
N PRO A 136 -7.40 -20.84 9.00
CA PRO A 136 -6.47 -21.91 8.66
C PRO A 136 -7.15 -23.25 8.98
N ALA A 137 -7.02 -24.23 8.09
CA ALA A 137 -7.46 -25.59 8.38
C ALA A 137 -6.64 -26.11 9.58
N GLU A 138 -7.31 -26.47 10.67
CA GLU A 138 -6.67 -27.13 11.80
C GLU A 138 -6.32 -28.57 11.38
N GLY A 139 -5.04 -28.81 11.12
CA GLY A 139 -4.42 -30.12 11.08
C GLY A 139 -4.46 -30.84 9.73
N GLU A 140 -3.40 -30.70 8.94
CA GLU A 140 -2.74 -31.80 8.22
C GLU A 140 -1.38 -31.33 7.70
N ASP A 141 -0.32 -31.98 8.18
CA ASP A 141 1.06 -31.87 7.70
C ASP A 141 1.18 -32.79 6.49
N ASP A 142 1.14 -32.24 5.27
CA ASP A 142 2.12 -32.49 4.20
C ASP A 142 1.67 -31.83 2.88
N ASN A 143 2.49 -30.89 2.42
CA ASN A 143 2.89 -30.75 1.02
C ASN A 143 1.80 -30.56 -0.06
N GLU A 144 0.99 -29.50 0.06
CA GLU A 144 0.47 -28.79 -1.12
C GLU A 144 0.81 -27.30 -0.99
N PRO A 145 1.34 -26.63 -2.05
CA PRO A 145 1.60 -25.21 -1.98
C PRO A 145 0.26 -24.50 -1.82
N SER A 146 -0.01 -24.11 -0.59
CA SER A 146 -1.11 -23.24 -0.21
C SER A 146 -1.05 -22.03 -1.12
N GLN A 147 -2.17 -21.69 -1.75
CA GLN A 147 -2.32 -20.49 -2.59
C GLN A 147 -2.24 -19.22 -1.71
N GLU A 148 -1.06 -18.93 -1.18
CA GLU A 148 -0.66 -17.63 -0.67
C GLU A 148 -0.24 -16.74 -1.85
N ALA A 149 -1.16 -16.42 -2.75
CA ALA A 149 -0.89 -15.55 -3.91
C ALA A 149 -1.67 -14.23 -3.86
N GLY A 150 -2.08 -13.79 -2.66
CA GLY A 150 -2.87 -12.56 -2.48
C GLY A 150 -2.18 -11.49 -1.64
N ALA A 151 -1.62 -11.87 -0.48
CA ALA A 151 -1.10 -10.91 0.50
C ALA A 151 0.38 -10.53 0.25
N ALA A 152 1.17 -11.44 -0.34
CA ALA A 152 2.56 -11.16 -0.69
C ALA A 152 2.68 -10.26 -1.94
N GLU A 153 1.65 -10.14 -2.78
CA GLU A 153 1.72 -9.35 -4.02
C GLU A 153 1.37 -7.86 -3.83
N GLU A 154 0.52 -7.52 -2.85
CA GLU A 154 0.13 -6.13 -2.59
C GLU A 154 1.17 -5.36 -1.74
N PHE A 155 2.02 -6.09 -1.00
CA PHE A 155 3.03 -5.50 -0.10
C PHE A 155 4.38 -5.18 -0.78
N VAL A 156 4.68 -5.75 -1.96
CA VAL A 156 6.00 -5.60 -2.61
C VAL A 156 6.22 -4.21 -3.22
N ALA A 157 5.16 -3.41 -3.44
CA ALA A 157 5.29 -2.02 -3.86
C ALA A 157 5.79 -1.08 -2.75
N SER A 158 5.60 -1.45 -1.47
CA SER A 158 5.84 -0.52 -0.34
C SER A 158 7.31 -0.46 0.13
N GLN A 159 8.10 -1.52 -0.09
CA GLN A 159 9.48 -1.59 0.43
C GLN A 159 10.57 -1.20 -0.57
N ALA A 160 10.23 -0.97 -1.85
CA ALA A 160 11.18 -0.63 -2.92
C ALA A 160 10.89 0.73 -3.58
N GLY A 161 10.36 1.70 -2.82
CA GLY A 161 10.15 3.07 -3.33
C GLY A 161 9.18 3.15 -4.50
N GLY A 162 8.20 2.24 -4.61
CA GLY A 162 7.18 2.27 -5.67
C GLY A 162 7.60 1.69 -7.03
N LEU A 163 8.79 1.10 -7.15
CA LEU A 163 9.23 0.46 -8.40
C LEU A 163 8.76 -1.00 -8.49
N ILE A 164 8.03 -1.31 -9.56
CA ILE A 164 7.64 -2.68 -9.92
C ILE A 164 8.90 -3.47 -10.26
N THR A 165 9.13 -4.59 -9.56
CA THR A 165 10.19 -5.53 -9.91
C THR A 165 9.67 -6.57 -10.92
N PRO A 166 10.53 -7.10 -11.82
CA PRO A 166 10.15 -8.16 -12.77
C PRO A 166 9.53 -9.39 -12.08
N THR A 167 9.99 -9.72 -10.87
CA THR A 167 9.47 -10.82 -10.06
C THR A 167 8.06 -10.57 -9.55
N ALA A 168 7.74 -9.35 -9.11
CA ALA A 168 6.38 -8.96 -8.72
C ALA A 168 5.42 -9.02 -9.92
N LEU A 169 5.89 -8.58 -11.10
CA LEU A 169 5.10 -8.61 -12.32
C LEU A 169 4.83 -10.03 -12.83
N LEU A 170 5.83 -10.94 -12.74
CA LEU A 170 5.66 -12.36 -13.07
C LEU A 170 4.67 -13.05 -12.12
N SER A 171 4.72 -12.72 -10.83
CA SER A 171 3.77 -13.22 -9.83
C SER A 171 2.35 -12.79 -10.16
N MET A 172 2.16 -11.49 -10.42
CA MET A 172 0.88 -10.91 -10.85
C MET A 172 0.33 -11.54 -12.14
N ALA A 173 1.19 -11.76 -13.14
CA ALA A 173 0.73 -12.36 -14.38
C ALA A 173 0.28 -13.83 -14.18
N ARG A 174 0.97 -14.58 -13.32
CA ARG A 174 0.58 -15.93 -12.93
C ARG A 174 -0.74 -15.94 -12.17
N SER A 175 -0.98 -14.97 -11.28
CA SER A 175 -2.21 -14.87 -10.47
C SER A 175 -3.42 -14.38 -11.28
N ILE A 176 -3.24 -13.40 -12.17
CA ILE A 176 -4.32 -12.73 -12.91
C ILE A 176 -4.66 -13.43 -14.22
N ALA A 177 -3.65 -13.78 -15.02
CA ALA A 177 -3.88 -14.33 -16.36
C ALA A 177 -3.92 -15.87 -16.38
N ARG A 178 -3.42 -16.54 -15.32
CA ARG A 178 -3.19 -18.00 -15.30
C ARG A 178 -2.40 -18.51 -16.52
N MET A 179 -1.61 -17.63 -17.13
CA MET A 179 -0.83 -17.87 -18.34
C MET A 179 0.64 -17.55 -18.05
N SER A 180 1.56 -18.22 -18.74
CA SER A 180 2.98 -17.86 -18.70
C SER A 180 3.21 -16.56 -19.46
N VAL A 181 4.12 -15.70 -18.99
CA VAL A 181 4.51 -14.48 -19.73
C VAL A 181 5.94 -14.67 -20.25
N SER A 182 6.15 -14.39 -21.53
CA SER A 182 7.50 -14.44 -22.09
C SER A 182 8.35 -13.28 -21.57
N LYS A 183 9.68 -13.45 -21.59
CA LYS A 183 10.60 -12.44 -21.09
C LYS A 183 10.44 -11.11 -21.83
N ASP A 184 10.29 -11.16 -23.15
CA ASP A 184 10.13 -9.97 -23.98
C ASP A 184 8.82 -9.22 -23.67
N ALA A 185 7.73 -9.95 -23.40
CA ALA A 185 6.47 -9.37 -22.96
C ALA A 185 6.58 -8.71 -21.57
N LEU A 186 7.35 -9.32 -20.67
CA LEU A 186 7.60 -8.79 -19.33
C LEU A 186 8.39 -7.48 -19.38
N ASP A 187 9.46 -7.46 -20.18
CA ASP A 187 10.32 -6.30 -20.34
C ASP A 187 9.54 -5.12 -20.95
N GLU A 188 8.67 -5.39 -21.94
CA GLU A 188 7.78 -4.38 -22.53
C GLU A 188 6.75 -3.82 -21.53
N LEU A 189 6.15 -4.67 -20.69
CA LEU A 189 5.21 -4.20 -19.66
C LEU A 189 5.89 -3.28 -18.64
N LEU A 190 7.13 -3.57 -18.25
CA LEU A 190 7.90 -2.73 -17.34
C LEU A 190 8.29 -1.40 -17.99
N TYR A 191 8.67 -1.43 -19.26
CA TYR A 191 8.97 -0.23 -20.03
C TYR A 191 7.75 0.69 -20.12
N LEU A 192 6.59 0.15 -20.51
CA LEU A 192 5.35 0.91 -20.64
C LEU A 192 4.87 1.47 -19.29
N TYR A 193 5.08 0.73 -18.19
CA TYR A 193 4.75 1.23 -16.86
C TYR A 193 5.63 2.42 -16.46
N ALA A 194 6.94 2.36 -16.76
CA ALA A 194 7.85 3.46 -16.49
C ALA A 194 7.48 4.71 -17.31
N GLU A 195 7.22 4.54 -18.60
CA GLU A 195 6.81 5.64 -19.50
C GLU A 195 5.53 6.34 -19.01
N VAL A 196 4.48 5.58 -18.70
CA VAL A 196 3.20 6.15 -18.21
C VAL A 196 3.36 6.82 -16.85
N LEU A 197 4.26 6.32 -16.00
CA LEU A 197 4.54 6.94 -14.71
C LEU A 197 5.26 8.28 -14.88
N GLU A 198 6.26 8.35 -15.77
CA GLU A 198 6.99 9.58 -16.09
C GLU A 198 6.05 10.65 -16.67
N ASP A 199 5.20 10.29 -17.62
CA ASP A 199 4.20 11.20 -18.20
C ASP A 199 3.27 11.78 -17.11
N LEU A 200 2.84 10.93 -16.18
CA LEU A 200 1.93 11.31 -15.12
C LEU A 200 2.61 12.21 -14.07
N GLU A 201 3.88 11.95 -13.75
CA GLU A 201 4.68 12.85 -12.91
C GLU A 201 4.89 14.21 -13.56
N GLU A 202 5.16 14.24 -14.86
CA GLU A 202 5.32 15.48 -15.62
C GLU A 202 4.01 16.27 -15.67
N ASP A 203 2.89 15.59 -15.92
CA ASP A 203 1.55 16.17 -15.92
C ASP A 203 1.19 16.79 -14.57
N ILE A 204 1.37 16.05 -13.47
CA ILE A 204 1.14 16.56 -12.13
C ILE A 204 2.03 17.77 -11.84
N ARG A 205 3.31 17.75 -12.23
CA ARG A 205 4.23 18.88 -12.00
C ARG A 205 3.80 20.12 -12.77
N LYS A 206 3.41 19.98 -14.04
CA LYS A 206 2.90 21.06 -14.89
C LYS A 206 1.63 21.67 -14.29
N HIS A 207 0.70 20.82 -13.87
CA HIS A 207 -0.62 21.26 -13.41
C HIS A 207 -0.63 21.77 -11.96
N ALA A 208 0.28 21.32 -11.11
CA ALA A 208 0.48 21.81 -9.74
C ALA A 208 1.08 23.23 -9.70
N GLN A 209 1.99 23.56 -10.63
CA GLN A 209 2.73 24.82 -10.61
C GLN A 209 1.97 25.99 -11.27
N LEU A 210 1.03 25.71 -12.18
CA LEU A 210 0.39 26.72 -13.02
C LEU A 210 -1.02 27.14 -12.57
N GLY A 211 -1.48 26.73 -11.39
CA GLY A 211 -2.83 27.08 -10.89
C GLY A 211 -3.96 26.53 -11.78
N SER A 212 -3.69 25.42 -12.46
CA SER A 212 -4.59 24.84 -13.46
C SER A 212 -5.75 24.04 -12.84
N ASN A 213 -6.68 23.60 -13.69
CA ASN A 213 -7.95 22.96 -13.33
C ASN A 213 -7.77 21.90 -12.20
N PRO A 214 -8.32 22.13 -11.00
CA PRO A 214 -8.13 21.24 -9.85
C PRO A 214 -8.71 19.85 -10.09
N VAL A 215 -9.68 19.70 -11.00
CA VAL A 215 -10.22 18.40 -11.39
C VAL A 215 -9.16 17.54 -12.08
N HIS A 216 -8.42 18.11 -13.04
CA HIS A 216 -7.37 17.40 -13.77
C HIS A 216 -6.23 16.98 -12.85
N PHE A 217 -5.85 17.84 -11.90
CA PHE A 217 -4.85 17.52 -10.89
C PHE A 217 -5.27 16.35 -10.00
N ILE A 218 -6.54 16.31 -9.55
CA ILE A 218 -7.08 15.21 -8.75
C ILE A 218 -7.13 13.91 -9.58
N GLU A 219 -7.50 13.98 -10.85
CA GLU A 219 -7.51 12.85 -11.78
C GLU A 219 -6.10 12.27 -11.95
N SER A 220 -5.09 13.09 -12.19
CA SER A 220 -3.70 12.65 -12.35
C SER A 220 -3.13 12.05 -11.05
N ILE A 221 -3.47 12.60 -9.89
CA ILE A 221 -3.10 12.02 -8.58
C ILE A 221 -3.79 10.66 -8.35
N ASN A 222 -5.07 10.52 -8.71
CA ASN A 222 -5.79 9.26 -8.60
C ASN A 222 -5.25 8.21 -9.58
N ALA A 223 -4.89 8.61 -10.80
CA ALA A 223 -4.19 7.75 -11.74
C ALA A 223 -2.83 7.29 -11.19
N MET A 224 -2.11 8.18 -10.49
CA MET A 224 -0.80 7.86 -9.90
C MET A 224 -0.94 6.86 -8.76
N LYS A 225 -1.96 7.03 -7.91
CA LYS A 225 -2.34 6.02 -6.91
C LYS A 225 -2.73 4.69 -7.58
N GLY A 226 -3.42 4.73 -8.72
CA GLY A 226 -3.75 3.56 -9.52
C GLY A 226 -2.53 2.83 -10.10
N MET A 227 -1.49 3.57 -10.48
CA MET A 227 -0.20 3.02 -10.89
C MET A 227 0.54 2.39 -9.71
N MET A 228 0.64 3.10 -8.58
CA MET A 228 1.30 2.63 -7.35
C MET A 228 0.64 1.39 -6.74
N THR A 229 -0.68 1.23 -6.92
CA THR A 229 -1.44 0.04 -6.49
C THR A 229 -1.49 -1.07 -7.55
N LEU A 230 -0.73 -0.92 -8.65
CA LEU A 230 -0.63 -1.89 -9.74
C LEU A 230 -1.95 -2.16 -10.47
N GLY A 231 -2.99 -1.34 -10.26
CA GLY A 231 -4.31 -1.49 -10.88
C GLY A 231 -4.25 -1.33 -12.40
N TRP A 232 -3.42 -0.38 -12.87
CA TRP A 232 -3.16 -0.19 -14.29
C TRP A 232 -2.45 -1.38 -14.91
N MET A 233 -1.42 -1.91 -14.24
CA MET A 233 -0.67 -3.09 -14.68
C MET A 233 -1.56 -4.34 -14.75
N ARG A 234 -2.45 -4.51 -13.76
CA ARG A 234 -3.46 -5.58 -13.73
C ARG A 234 -4.43 -5.49 -14.91
N SER A 235 -4.94 -4.29 -15.22
CA SER A 235 -5.83 -4.05 -16.36
C SER A 235 -5.12 -4.32 -17.70
N ARG A 236 -3.85 -3.93 -17.82
CA ARG A 236 -3.01 -4.20 -19.00
C ARG A 236 -2.74 -5.69 -19.19
N LEU A 237 -2.29 -6.38 -18.15
CA LEU A 237 -2.06 -7.83 -18.18
C LEU A 237 -3.33 -8.61 -18.54
N LYS A 238 -4.49 -8.19 -18.03
CA LYS A 238 -5.77 -8.81 -18.36
C LYS A 238 -6.10 -8.68 -19.85
N ARG A 239 -5.90 -7.49 -20.44
CA ARG A 239 -6.10 -7.28 -21.88
C ARG A 239 -5.12 -8.09 -22.72
N ALA A 240 -3.84 -8.08 -22.39
CA ALA A 240 -2.85 -8.90 -23.07
C ALA A 240 -3.20 -10.41 -22.98
N ALA A 241 -3.75 -10.87 -21.85
CA ALA A 241 -4.26 -12.23 -21.72
C ALA A 241 -5.47 -12.51 -22.62
N GLU A 242 -6.39 -11.54 -22.78
CA GLU A 242 -7.54 -11.65 -23.70
C GLU A 242 -7.08 -11.77 -25.17
N HIS A 243 -6.07 -10.99 -25.59
CA HIS A 243 -5.45 -11.13 -26.92
C HIS A 243 -4.79 -12.50 -27.10
N ALA A 244 -4.00 -12.94 -26.11
CA ALA A 244 -3.35 -14.24 -26.13
C ALA A 244 -4.36 -15.40 -26.20
N GLN A 245 -5.47 -15.30 -25.49
CA GLN A 245 -6.57 -16.28 -25.55
C GLN A 245 -7.29 -16.26 -26.90
N GLY A 246 -7.52 -15.08 -27.49
CA GLY A 246 -8.14 -14.92 -28.80
C GLY A 246 -7.37 -15.64 -29.93
N ARG A 247 -6.04 -15.73 -29.81
CA ARG A 247 -5.17 -16.50 -30.71
C ARG A 247 -4.94 -17.96 -30.28
N GLY A 248 -5.59 -18.44 -29.21
CA GLY A 248 -5.48 -19.80 -28.71
C GLY A 248 -4.16 -20.14 -28.01
N ALA A 249 -3.42 -19.13 -27.54
CA ALA A 249 -2.13 -19.33 -26.91
C ALA A 249 -2.24 -19.68 -25.42
N LYS A 250 -1.21 -20.34 -24.90
CA LYS A 250 -1.08 -20.71 -23.47
C LYS A 250 -0.27 -19.71 -22.64
N GLY A 251 0.33 -18.72 -23.31
CA GLY A 251 1.18 -17.70 -22.70
C GLY A 251 1.04 -16.36 -23.41
N ILE A 252 1.28 -15.28 -22.66
CA ILE A 252 1.32 -13.90 -23.14
C ILE A 252 2.70 -13.66 -23.77
N GLU A 253 2.70 -13.20 -25.02
CA GLU A 253 3.87 -12.84 -25.81
C GLU A 253 3.94 -11.33 -26.03
N LEU A 254 5.10 -10.85 -26.49
CA LEU A 254 5.34 -9.42 -26.71
C LEU A 254 4.23 -8.76 -27.55
N GLN A 255 3.79 -9.43 -28.61
CA GLN A 255 2.75 -8.91 -29.48
C GLN A 255 1.42 -8.69 -28.75
N ASP A 256 1.06 -9.54 -27.78
CA ASP A 256 -0.19 -9.36 -27.02
C ASP A 256 -0.14 -8.14 -26.11
N VAL A 257 1.06 -7.78 -25.64
CA VAL A 257 1.28 -6.56 -24.86
C VAL A 257 1.18 -5.35 -25.77
N ILE A 258 1.81 -5.37 -26.95
CA ILE A 258 1.74 -4.32 -27.96
C ILE A 258 0.29 -4.11 -28.44
N ASP A 259 -0.42 -5.18 -28.76
CA ASP A 259 -1.80 -5.13 -29.23
C ASP A 259 -2.75 -4.62 -28.15
N SER A 260 -2.41 -4.81 -26.87
CA SER A 260 -3.18 -4.21 -25.79
C SER A 260 -3.08 -2.67 -25.80
N GLN A 261 -1.99 -2.08 -26.34
CA GLN A 261 -1.71 -0.64 -26.32
C GLN A 261 -2.64 0.15 -27.25
N SER A 262 -3.06 -0.43 -28.37
CA SER A 262 -3.90 0.23 -29.37
C SER A 262 -5.38 0.21 -28.98
N TYR A 263 -6.01 1.38 -29.00
CA TYR A 263 -7.46 1.48 -29.00
C TYR A 263 -7.98 0.99 -30.36
N ALA A 264 -8.42 -0.26 -30.46
CA ALA A 264 -9.38 -0.62 -31.48
C ALA A 264 -10.74 -0.09 -31.02
N VAL A 265 -11.12 1.06 -31.57
CA VAL A 265 -12.51 1.53 -31.59
C VAL A 265 -13.26 0.63 -32.57
N GLU A 266 -14.22 -0.13 -32.06
CA GLU A 266 -15.49 -0.40 -32.76
C GLU A 266 -16.65 -0.16 -31.78
#